data_AF-A0A7V9HFN4-F1
#
_entry.id   AF-A0A7V9HFN4-F1
#
_cell.length_a   1.000
_cell.length_b   1.000
_cell.length_c   1.000
_cell.angle_alpha   90.00
_cell.angle_beta   90.00
_cell.angle_gamma   90.00
#
_symmetry.space_group_name_H-M   'P 1'
#
loop_
_entity.id
_entity.type
_entity.pdbx_description
1 polymer ?
#
loop_
_entity_poly.entity_id
_entity_poly.type
_entity_poly.pdbx_seq_one_letter_code
_entity_poly.pdbx_strand_id
1 'polypeptide(L)' 'GAAAYVVLASTHERALEIVPREALEQHAVDVPPDLGLL' A
#
# COMPACT_ATOMS: atom_id res chain seq x y z
N GLY A 1 11.59 -9.18 12.06
CA GLY A 1 10.91 -9.36 10.76
C GLY A 1 11.13 -8.13 9.90
N ALA A 2 10.90 -8.23 8.59
CA ALA A 2 11.00 -7.11 7.63
C ALA A 2 9.62 -6.80 7.05
N ALA A 3 9.33 -5.52 6.78
CA ALA A 3 8.07 -5.10 6.19
C ALA A 3 7.99 -5.54 4.72
N ALA A 4 6.80 -5.97 4.29
CA ALA A 4 6.51 -6.24 2.89
C ALA A 4 6.21 -4.93 2.15
N TYR A 5 6.47 -4.92 0.84
CA TYR A 5 6.03 -3.85 -0.05
C TYR A 5 4.50 -3.80 -0.15
N VAL A 6 3.94 -2.60 -0.34
CA VAL A 6 2.49 -2.37 -0.37
C VAL A 6 2.05 -1.60 -1.60
N VAL A 7 0.86 -1.91 -2.10
CA VAL A 7 0.20 -1.15 -3.16
C VAL A 7 -0.79 -0.20 -2.50
N LEU A 8 -0.41 1.08 -2.36
CA LEU A 8 -1.25 2.08 -1.68
C LEU A 8 -2.63 2.24 -2.33
N ALA A 9 -2.69 2.19 -3.67
CA ALA A 9 -3.96 2.28 -4.41
C ALA A 9 -4.94 1.14 -4.10
N SER A 10 -4.44 0.01 -3.60
CA SER A 10 -5.25 -1.16 -3.22
C SER A 10 -5.33 -1.35 -1.70
N THR A 11 -4.84 -0.40 -0.90
CA THR A 11 -4.86 -0.47 0.57
C THR A 11 -6.07 0.27 1.13
N HIS A 12 -6.87 -0.39 1.96
CA HIS A 12 -8.05 0.23 2.57
C HIS A 12 -7.67 1.25 3.65
N GLU A 13 -8.42 2.35 3.74
CA GLU A 13 -8.22 3.43 4.72
C GLU A 13 -8.21 2.96 6.19
N ARG A 14 -8.96 1.90 6.55
CA ARG A 14 -8.94 1.34 7.92
C ARG A 14 -7.57 0.80 8.34
N ALA A 15 -6.68 0.52 7.39
CA ALA A 15 -5.29 0.18 7.71
C ALA A 15 -4.60 1.31 8.49
N LEU A 16 -5.03 2.56 8.32
CA LEU A 16 -4.49 3.73 9.03
C LEU A 16 -4.82 3.76 10.51
N GLU A 17 -5.80 2.98 10.96
CA GLU A 17 -6.09 2.79 12.39
C GLU A 17 -4.98 2.00 13.09
N ILE A 18 -4.18 1.23 12.35
CA ILE A 18 -3.17 0.32 12.87
C ILE A 18 -1.76 0.77 12.44
N VAL A 19 -1.60 1.24 11.20
CA VAL A 19 -0.30 1.61 10.62
C VAL A 19 -0.36 3.05 10.07
N PRO A 20 0.54 3.96 10.51
CA PRO A 20 0.57 5.32 10.00
C PRO A 20 0.79 5.41 8.49
N ARG A 21 0.20 6.44 7.85
CA ARG A 21 0.34 6.70 6.40
C ARG A 21 1.80 6.74 5.96
N GLU A 22 2.64 7.45 6.70
CA GLU A 22 4.05 7.67 6.37
C GLU A 22 4.84 6.35 6.37
N ALA A 23 4.50 5.40 7.24
CA ALA A 23 5.11 4.07 7.26
C ALA A 23 4.69 3.21 6.05
N LEU A 24 3.44 3.37 5.57
CA LEU A 24 2.97 2.72 4.35
C LEU A 24 3.63 3.32 3.11
N GLU A 25 3.80 4.64 3.06
CA GLU A 25 4.46 5.35 1.96
C GLU A 25 5.92 4.95 1.79
N GLN A 26 6.65 4.73 2.89
CA GLN A 26 8.03 4.23 2.85
C GLN A 26 8.19 2.86 2.17
N HIS A 27 7.12 2.06 2.10
CA HIS A 27 7.13 0.72 1.52
C HIS A 27 6.22 0.61 0.29
N ALA A 28 5.75 1.74 -0.23
CA ALA A 28 4.86 1.77 -1.37
C ALA A 28 5.59 1.38 -2.65
N VAL A 29 4.91 0.61 -3.51
CA VAL A 29 5.35 0.34 -4.88
C VAL A 29 4.44 1.04 -5.87
N ASP A 30 5.05 1.60 -6.92
CA ASP A 30 4.31 2.17 -8.05
C ASP A 30 3.72 1.04 -8.89
N VAL A 31 2.40 1.05 -9.04
CA VAL A 31 1.66 0.04 -9.80
C VAL A 31 0.74 0.73 -10.81
N PRO A 32 0.82 0.38 -12.11
CA PRO A 32 -0.11 0.91 -13.11
C PRO A 32 -1.56 0.60 -12.75
N PRO A 33 -2.48 1.55 -12.92
CA PRO A 33 -3.86 1.42 -12.46
C PRO A 33 -4.64 0.28 -13.16
N ASP A 34 -4.26 -0.08 -14.39
CA ASP A 34 -4.99 -1.05 -15.21
C ASP A 34 -4.60 -2.53 -15.00
N LEU A 35 -3.66 -2.84 -14.09
CA LEU A 35 -3.21 -4.23 -13.89
C LEU A 35 -4.30 -5.17 -13.33
N GLY A 36 -5.36 -4.62 -12.73
CA GLY A 36 -6.49 -5.40 -12.20
C GLY A 36 -7.61 -5.69 -13.20
N LEU A 37 -7.45 -5.32 -14.48
CA LEU A 37 -8.49 -5.38 -15.50
C LEU A 37 -8.34 -6.54 -16.51
N LEU A 38 -7.28 -7.35 -16.39
CA LEU A 38 -7.02 -8.54 -17.22
C LEU A 38 -7.74 -9.78 -16.69
#